data_AF-A0A2S0XCM8-F1
#
_entry.id   AF-A0A2S0XCM8-F1
#
_cell.length_a   1.000
_cell.length_b   1.000
_cell.length_c   1.000
_cell.angle_alpha   90.00
_cell.angle_beta   90.00
_cell.angle_gamma   90.00
#
_symmetry.space_group_name_H-M   'P 1'
#
loop_
_entity.id
_entity.type
_entity.pdbx_description
1 polymer ?
#
loop_
_entity_poly.entity_id
_entity_poly.type
_entity_poly.pdbx_seq_one_letter_code
_entity_poly.pdbx_strand_id
1 'polypeptide(L)' 'MPSRRINKIATAKLATNIRGELATESNLRVLEALPAFQAEDDLPQKLRRLLDRLEAAERTQPHPKP' A
#
# COMPACT_ATOMS: atom_id res chain seq x y z
N MET A 1 6.06 1.88 33.17
CA MET A 1 5.34 0.91 32.31
C MET A 1 5.88 0.95 30.88
N PRO A 2 6.86 0.09 30.51
CA PRO A 2 7.51 0.12 29.19
C PRO A 2 6.73 -0.58 28.06
N SER A 3 5.55 -1.15 28.34
CA SER A 3 4.86 -2.09 27.44
C SER A 3 4.24 -1.49 26.16
N ARG A 4 4.13 -0.15 26.05
CA ARG A 4 3.45 0.50 24.92
C ARG A 4 4.33 0.72 23.68
N ARG A 5 5.65 0.86 23.85
CA ARG A 5 6.59 1.10 22.72
C ARG A 5 6.90 -0.18 21.95
N ILE A 6 7.04 -1.31 22.65
CA ILE A 6 7.37 -2.61 22.06
C ILE A 6 6.28 -3.06 21.09
N ASN A 7 5.02 -2.83 21.46
CA ASN A 7 3.88 -3.21 20.64
C ASN A 7 3.82 -2.43 19.32
N LYS A 8 4.14 -1.12 19.33
CA LYS A 8 4.19 -0.30 18.09
C LYS A 8 5.26 -0.77 17.10
N ILE A 9 6.42 -1.16 17.58
CA ILE A 9 7.53 -1.63 16.74
C ILE A 9 7.20 -3.00 16.14
N ALA A 10 6.64 -3.89 16.96
CA ALA A 10 6.16 -5.19 16.50
C ALA A 10 5.06 -5.06 15.43
N THR A 11 4.10 -4.14 15.63
CA THR A 11 3.04 -3.89 14.64
C THR A 11 3.57 -3.26 13.36
N ALA A 12 4.57 -2.37 13.44
CA ALA A 12 5.16 -1.76 12.26
C ALA A 12 5.92 -2.79 11.42
N LYS A 13 6.73 -3.64 12.07
CA LYS A 13 7.45 -4.72 11.40
C LYS A 13 6.48 -5.73 10.76
N LEU A 14 5.41 -6.09 11.48
CA LEU A 14 4.38 -6.97 10.96
C LEU A 14 3.68 -6.36 9.73
N ALA A 15 3.32 -5.08 9.80
CA ALA A 15 2.70 -4.38 8.67
C ALA A 15 3.63 -4.33 7.44
N THR A 16 4.92 -4.09 7.63
CA THR A 16 5.91 -4.14 6.55
C THR A 16 6.00 -5.52 5.92
N ASN A 17 6.05 -6.58 6.73
CA ASN A 17 6.10 -7.94 6.22
C ASN A 17 4.82 -8.31 5.45
N ILE A 18 3.65 -7.97 5.99
CA ILE A 18 2.36 -8.19 5.30
C ILE A 18 2.34 -7.47 3.96
N ARG A 19 2.80 -6.21 3.89
CA ARG A 19 2.89 -5.48 2.62
C ARG A 19 3.83 -6.16 1.64
N GLY A 20 4.98 -6.66 2.10
CA GLY A 20 5.93 -7.39 1.27
C GLY A 20 5.32 -8.64 0.65
N GLU A 21 4.62 -9.45 1.45
CA GLU A 21 3.95 -10.66 0.97
C GLU A 21 2.83 -10.35 -0.02
N LEU A 22 1.98 -9.36 0.30
CA LEU A 22 0.87 -8.97 -0.59
C LEU A 22 1.35 -8.35 -1.91
N ALA A 23 2.53 -7.72 -1.91
CA ALA A 23 3.12 -7.12 -3.10
C ALA A 23 3.90 -8.12 -3.98
N THR A 24 3.94 -9.41 -3.61
CA THR A 24 4.51 -10.43 -4.49
C THR A 24 3.65 -10.60 -5.74
N GLU A 25 4.28 -10.85 -6.88
CA GLU A 25 3.57 -10.95 -8.17
C GLU A 25 2.48 -12.03 -8.17
N SER A 26 2.74 -13.18 -7.54
CA SER A 26 1.74 -14.26 -7.43
C SER A 26 0.53 -13.83 -6.61
N ASN A 27 0.73 -13.13 -5.49
CA ASN A 27 -0.37 -12.68 -4.65
C ASN A 27 -1.14 -11.53 -5.31
N LEU A 28 -0.45 -10.61 -5.99
CA LEU A 28 -1.10 -9.55 -6.77
C LEU A 28 -2.04 -10.13 -7.83
N ARG A 29 -1.59 -11.11 -8.62
CA ARG A 29 -2.43 -11.79 -9.62
C ARG A 29 -3.68 -12.43 -9.01
N VAL A 30 -3.55 -13.03 -7.82
CA VAL A 30 -4.69 -13.61 -7.10
C VAL A 30 -5.66 -12.52 -6.63
N LEU A 31 -5.14 -11.44 -6.04
CA LEU A 31 -5.95 -10.32 -5.57
C LEU A 31 -6.68 -9.63 -6.74
N GLU A 32 -6.00 -9.37 -7.85
CA GLU A 32 -6.59 -8.78 -9.07
C GLU A 32 -7.70 -9.65 -9.69
N ALA A 33 -7.63 -10.98 -9.50
CA ALA A 33 -8.67 -11.89 -9.96
C ALA A 33 -9.94 -11.87 -9.06
N LEU A 34 -9.87 -11.30 -7.86
CA LEU A 34 -11.00 -11.25 -6.94
C LEU A 34 -11.83 -9.97 -7.17
N PRO A 35 -13.16 -10.08 -7.36
CA PRO A 35 -14.02 -8.91 -7.62
C PRO A 35 -13.94 -7.82 -6.54
N ALA A 36 -13.74 -8.20 -5.27
CA ALA A 36 -13.63 -7.26 -4.16
C ALA A 36 -12.36 -6.37 -4.21
N PHE A 37 -11.37 -6.75 -5.02
CA PHE A 37 -10.07 -6.07 -5.15
C PHE A 37 -9.84 -5.50 -6.56
N GLN A 38 -10.79 -5.71 -7.48
CA GLN A 38 -10.87 -5.04 -8.79
C GLN A 38 -11.33 -3.59 -8.61
N ALA A 39 -10.61 -2.84 -7.78
CA ALA A 39 -10.96 -1.47 -7.44
C ALA A 39 -11.04 -0.58 -8.69
N GLU A 40 -10.28 -0.87 -9.76
CA GLU A 40 -10.30 -0.05 -10.97
C GLU A 40 -11.66 0.01 -11.67
N ASP A 41 -12.47 -1.05 -11.63
CA ASP A 41 -13.75 -1.08 -12.32
C ASP A 41 -14.86 -0.31 -11.57
N ASP A 42 -14.70 -0.10 -10.26
CA ASP A 42 -15.72 0.52 -9.38
C ASP A 42 -15.21 1.77 -8.63
N LEU A 43 -13.99 2.26 -8.94
CA LEU A 43 -13.42 3.42 -8.26
C LEU A 43 -14.08 4.72 -8.74
N PRO A 44 -14.71 5.52 -7.85
CA PRO A 44 -15.22 6.82 -8.23
C PRO A 44 -14.13 7.71 -8.84
N GLN A 45 -14.46 8.37 -9.97
CA GLN A 45 -13.55 9.21 -10.74
C GLN A 45 -12.75 10.23 -9.91
N LYS A 46 -13.35 10.75 -8.82
CA LYS A 46 -12.70 11.69 -7.90
C LYS A 46 -11.52 11.07 -7.16
N LEU A 47 -11.64 9.80 -6.74
CA LEU A 47 -10.56 9.07 -6.07
C LEU A 47 -9.44 8.75 -7.06
N ARG A 48 -9.78 8.36 -8.31
CA ARG A 48 -8.78 8.15 -9.36
C ARG A 48 -7.94 9.40 -9.62
N ARG A 49 -8.60 10.56 -9.81
CA ARG A 49 -7.92 11.86 -9.96
C ARG A 49 -7.05 12.23 -8.77
N LEU A 50 -7.41 11.79 -7.56
CA LEU A 50 -6.60 12.05 -6.37
C LEU A 50 -5.34 11.17 -6.37
N LEU A 51 -5.45 9.90 -6.77
CA LEU A 51 -4.32 8.99 -6.96
C LEU A 51 -3.37 9.49 -8.05
N ASP A 52 -3.90 9.95 -9.19
CA ASP A 52 -3.09 10.52 -10.28
C ASP A 52 -2.26 11.72 -9.79
N ARG A 53 -2.87 12.58 -8.95
CA ARG A 53 -2.19 13.74 -8.34
C ARG A 53 -1.14 13.33 -7.31
N LEU A 54 -1.39 12.27 -6.54
CA LEU A 54 -0.44 11.71 -5.59
C LEU A 54 0.77 11.12 -6.31
N GLU A 55 0.55 10.33 -7.36
CA GLU A 55 1.62 9.74 -8.17
C GLU A 55 2.46 10.83 -8.85
N ALA A 56 1.82 11.86 -9.41
CA ALA A 56 2.54 13.00 -9.98
C ALA A 56 3.40 13.72 -8.93
N ALA A 57 2.88 13.90 -7.72
CA ALA A 57 3.61 14.52 -6.61
C ALA A 57 4.80 13.65 -6.16
N GLU A 58 4.61 12.34 -6.05
CA GLU A 58 5.65 11.38 -5.66
C GLU A 58 6.78 11.33 -6.69
N ARG A 59 6.46 11.32 -7.98
CA ARG A 59 7.45 11.39 -9.06
C ARG A 59 8.24 12.70 -9.08
N THR A 60 7.65 13.80 -8.59
CA THR A 60 8.35 15.09 -8.45
C THR A 60 9.14 15.23 -7.16
N GLN A 61 8.94 14.34 -6.18
CA GLN A 61 9.77 14.30 -4.97
C GLN A 61 11.04 13.50 -5.25
N PRO A 62 12.24 14.03 -4.97
CA PRO A 62 13.46 13.25 -5.03
C PRO A 62 13.44 12.25 -3.87
N HIS A 63 13.15 10.97 -4.17
CA HIS A 63 13.32 9.93 -3.16
C HIS A 63 14.81 9.80 -2.80
N PRO A 64 15.18 9.93 -1.51
CA PRO A 64 16.49 9.48 -1.07
C PRO A 64 16.55 7.96 -1.25
N LYS A 65 17.49 7.52 -2.07
CA LYS A 65 17.77 6.10 -2.33
C LYS A 65 18.21 5.43 -1.00
N PRO A 66 17.69 4.25 -0.65
CA PRO A 66 18.32 3.43 0.39
C PRO A 66 19.72 2.99 -0.02
#